data_AF-A0A9W6C1Z9-F1
#
_entry.id   AF-A0A9W6C1Z9-F1
#
_cell.length_a   1.000
_cell.length_b   1.000
_cell.length_c   1.000
_cell.angle_alpha   90.00
_cell.angle_beta   90.00
_cell.angle_gamma   90.00
#
_symmetry.space_group_name_H-M   'P 1'
#
loop_
_entity.id
_entity.type
_entity.pdbx_description
1 polymer ?
#
loop_
_entity_poly.entity_id
_entity_poly.type
_entity_poly.pdbx_seq_one_letter_code
_entity_poly.pdbx_strand_id
1 'polypeptide(L)'
;MSDTLDEWESSVAFEVFDKRMTPLAKAPSVTIQKRGVISLNKSAHDLLGNVETVELLYDQGRQIMALRPADDSSPHAYAVRTGSKRGPGQAIVSATAFTQHYGIDTTATRRWKPFVEDGMLCVDLTVEGVVITGNRTKVATVAEPEEADDILAEAPASDSPTDHSADHA
;
A
#
# COMPACT_ATOMS: atom_id res chain seq x y z
N MET A 1 7.37 34.07 -66.60
CA MET A 1 6.34 34.37 -65.59
C MET A 1 6.36 33.20 -64.63
N SER A 2 7.03 33.42 -63.50
CA SER A 2 7.13 32.46 -62.41
C SER A 2 5.79 32.31 -61.68
N ASP A 3 5.71 31.22 -60.94
CA ASP A 3 4.99 31.09 -59.67
C ASP A 3 3.46 31.04 -59.70
N THR A 4 2.91 29.86 -59.42
CA THR A 4 2.09 29.66 -58.21
C THR A 4 2.09 28.16 -57.88
N LEU A 5 2.70 27.85 -56.75
CA LEU A 5 2.68 26.55 -56.08
C LEU A 5 1.25 26.18 -55.70
N ASP A 6 0.81 25.00 -56.10
CA ASP A 6 -0.30 24.31 -55.46
C ASP A 6 0.31 23.27 -54.51
N GLU A 7 0.54 23.75 -53.30
CA GLU A 7 1.42 23.25 -52.27
C GLU A 7 0.68 22.26 -51.34
N TRP A 8 -0.04 21.27 -51.87
CA TRP A 8 -0.97 20.45 -51.05
C TRP A 8 -0.86 18.93 -51.16
N GLU A 9 0.31 18.39 -51.50
CA GLU A 9 0.63 16.98 -51.21
C GLU A 9 1.95 16.87 -50.43
N SER A 10 2.10 17.67 -49.37
CA SER A 10 2.93 17.23 -48.24
C SER A 10 2.19 16.08 -47.56
N SER A 11 2.38 14.89 -48.11
CA SER A 11 1.93 13.62 -47.56
C SER A 11 2.27 13.56 -46.08
N VAL A 12 1.24 13.48 -45.25
CA VAL A 12 1.33 13.16 -43.84
C VAL A 12 2.21 11.91 -43.63
N ALA A 13 3.47 12.12 -43.28
CA ALA A 13 4.42 11.06 -42.98
C ALA A 13 4.08 10.49 -41.60
N PHE A 14 3.11 9.58 -41.55
CA PHE A 14 2.78 8.84 -40.34
C PHE A 14 3.79 7.70 -40.14
N GLU A 15 4.49 7.73 -39.02
CA GLU A 15 5.36 6.63 -38.60
C GLU A 15 4.54 5.55 -37.87
N VAL A 16 4.76 4.29 -38.22
CA VAL A 16 4.12 3.15 -37.55
C VAL A 16 4.79 2.96 -36.18
N PHE A 17 4.08 3.32 -35.12
CA PHE A 17 4.54 3.07 -33.76
C PHE A 17 4.64 1.57 -33.48
N ASP A 18 5.86 1.03 -33.34
CA ASP A 18 6.05 -0.33 -32.87
C ASP A 18 5.77 -0.41 -31.36
N LYS A 19 4.64 -1.05 -31.02
CA LYS A 19 4.23 -1.28 -29.62
C LYS A 19 5.31 -2.01 -28.80
N ARG A 20 6.25 -2.74 -29.42
CA ARG A 20 7.38 -3.42 -28.75
C ARG A 20 8.45 -2.44 -28.26
N MET A 21 8.49 -1.22 -28.79
CA MET A 21 9.37 -0.14 -28.32
C MET A 21 8.84 0.55 -27.06
N THR A 22 7.61 0.24 -26.63
CA THR A 22 7.08 0.75 -25.36
C THR A 22 7.80 0.05 -24.21
N PRO A 23 8.50 0.78 -23.31
CA PRO A 23 9.13 0.16 -22.15
C PRO A 23 8.08 -0.58 -21.32
N LEU A 24 8.18 -1.90 -21.28
CA LEU A 24 7.20 -2.77 -20.62
C LEU A 24 7.30 -2.66 -19.08
N ALA A 25 8.47 -2.28 -18.57
CA ALA A 25 8.73 -2.13 -17.14
C ALA A 25 8.35 -0.72 -16.66
N LYS A 26 7.42 -0.65 -15.71
CA LYS A 26 7.13 0.60 -15.00
C LYS A 26 8.37 1.05 -14.24
N ALA A 27 8.67 2.35 -14.25
CA ALA A 27 9.77 2.90 -13.45
C ALA A 27 9.62 2.50 -11.97
N PRO A 28 10.73 2.22 -11.25
CA PRO A 28 10.69 1.93 -9.81
C PRO A 28 9.95 3.02 -9.04
N SER A 29 9.08 2.61 -8.12
CA SER A 29 8.32 3.54 -7.30
C SER A 29 8.13 3.01 -5.89
N VAL A 30 8.34 3.90 -4.91
CA VAL A 30 7.98 3.68 -3.51
C VAL A 30 6.80 4.59 -3.19
N THR A 31 5.79 4.05 -2.53
CA THR A 31 4.63 4.83 -2.08
C THR A 31 4.48 4.66 -0.58
N ILE A 32 4.47 5.77 0.15
CA ILE A 32 4.11 5.81 1.56
C ILE A 32 2.62 6.17 1.60
N GLN A 33 1.83 5.25 2.13
CA GLN A 33 0.39 5.38 2.24
C GLN A 33 0.02 5.99 3.58
N LYS A 34 -1.24 6.40 3.70
CA LYS A 34 -1.82 6.78 4.99
C LYS A 34 -1.54 5.71 6.05
N ARG A 35 -1.26 6.16 7.28
CA ARG A 35 -0.96 5.30 8.44
C ARG A 35 0.37 4.52 8.34
N GLY A 36 1.27 4.93 7.45
CA GLY A 36 2.65 4.41 7.42
C GLY A 36 2.83 3.05 6.77
N VAL A 37 1.94 2.66 5.84
CA VAL A 37 2.17 1.47 5.01
C VAL A 37 3.03 1.84 3.81
N ILE A 38 4.12 1.11 3.61
CA ILE A 38 4.99 1.30 2.43
C ILE A 38 4.60 0.26 1.38
N SER A 39 4.48 0.69 0.13
CA SER A 39 4.29 -0.21 -1.01
C SER A 39 5.30 0.05 -2.11
N LEU A 40 5.86 -1.04 -2.63
CA LEU A 40 6.82 -1.08 -3.72
C LEU A 40 6.13 -1.66 -4.96
N ASN A 41 6.37 -1.08 -6.12
CA ASN A 41 6.06 -1.79 -7.36
C ASN A 41 7.11 -2.88 -7.63
N LYS A 42 6.82 -3.75 -8.60
CA LYS A 42 7.72 -4.85 -8.98
C LYS A 42 9.15 -4.38 -9.22
N SER A 43 9.33 -3.34 -10.04
CA SER A 43 10.66 -2.80 -10.36
C SER A 43 11.43 -2.27 -9.15
N ALA A 44 10.75 -1.71 -8.13
CA ALA A 44 11.40 -1.29 -6.89
C ALA A 44 11.74 -2.48 -5.98
N HIS A 45 10.89 -3.51 -5.94
CA HIS A 45 11.19 -4.74 -5.19
C HIS A 45 12.32 -5.54 -5.85
N ASP A 46 12.44 -5.50 -7.18
CA ASP A 46 13.57 -6.05 -7.94
C ASP A 46 14.90 -5.41 -7.57
N LEU A 47 14.93 -4.10 -7.31
CA LEU A 47 16.16 -3.41 -6.85
C LEU A 47 16.63 -3.90 -5.48
N LEU A 48 15.73 -4.47 -4.68
CA LEU A 48 16.05 -5.12 -3.41
C LEU A 48 16.34 -6.62 -3.57
N GLY A 49 16.37 -7.15 -4.79
CA GLY A 49 16.59 -8.58 -5.04
C GLY A 49 15.39 -9.47 -4.75
N ASN A 50 14.16 -8.92 -4.72
CA ASN A 50 12.93 -9.64 -4.40
C ASN A 50 12.91 -10.32 -3.01
N VAL A 51 13.57 -9.70 -2.03
CA VAL A 51 13.69 -10.21 -0.65
C VAL A 51 12.34 -10.32 0.07
N GLU A 52 12.27 -11.25 1.02
CA GLU A 52 11.10 -11.49 1.87
C GLU A 52 11.10 -10.63 3.14
N THR A 53 12.26 -10.12 3.56
CA THR A 53 12.41 -9.24 4.71
C THR A 53 13.36 -8.08 4.44
N VAL A 54 13.11 -6.97 5.14
CA VAL A 54 13.93 -5.76 5.09
C VAL A 54 14.09 -5.15 6.47
N GLU A 55 15.19 -4.43 6.68
CA GLU A 55 15.31 -3.46 7.76
C GLU A 55 14.93 -2.06 7.26
N LEU A 56 14.32 -1.28 8.14
CA LEU A 56 13.95 0.10 7.88
C LEU A 56 14.95 1.03 8.58
N LEU A 57 15.60 1.89 7.80
CA LEU A 57 16.60 2.82 8.29
C LEU A 57 16.16 4.26 8.02
N TYR A 58 16.57 5.17 8.89
CA TYR A 58 16.36 6.60 8.73
C TYR A 58 17.66 7.35 8.97
N ASP A 59 18.07 8.14 7.99
CA ASP A 59 19.13 9.14 8.16
C ASP A 59 18.46 10.46 8.54
N GLN A 60 18.60 10.86 9.81
CA GLN A 60 18.02 12.09 10.32
C GLN A 60 18.70 13.35 9.76
N GLY A 61 19.99 13.27 9.40
CA GLY A 61 20.73 14.41 8.86
C GLY A 61 20.34 14.72 7.41
N ARG A 62 20.13 13.68 6.60
CA ARG A 62 19.72 13.79 5.19
C ARG A 62 18.20 13.70 4.99
N GLN A 63 17.45 13.34 6.03
CA GLN A 63 16.03 13.00 5.98
C GLN A 63 15.72 11.93 4.91
N ILE A 64 16.55 10.89 4.86
CA ILE A 64 16.40 9.76 3.93
C ILE A 64 15.85 8.55 4.67
N MET A 65 14.79 7.96 4.14
CA MET A 65 14.36 6.63 4.53
C MET A 65 14.99 5.59 3.61
N ALA A 66 15.48 4.48 4.15
CA ALA A 66 16.04 3.38 3.37
C ALA A 66 15.42 2.03 3.75
N LEU A 67 15.28 1.17 2.75
CA LEU A 67 14.96 -0.25 2.92
C LEU A 67 16.22 -1.05 2.57
N ARG A 68 16.68 -1.88 3.51
CA ARG A 68 17.85 -2.76 3.31
C ARG A 68 17.39 -4.22 3.38
N PRO A 69 17.81 -5.10 2.45
CA PRO A 69 17.66 -6.54 2.62
C PRO A 69 18.13 -6.99 4.00
N ALA A 70 17.32 -7.79 4.69
CA ALA A 70 17.66 -8.32 6.00
C ALA A 70 17.60 -9.85 5.99
N ASP A 71 18.23 -10.44 7.00
CA ASP A 71 18.01 -11.85 7.31
C ASP A 71 16.74 -11.98 8.16
N ASP A 72 15.96 -13.04 7.93
CA ASP A 72 14.70 -13.30 8.64
C ASP A 72 14.89 -13.51 10.15
N SER A 73 16.10 -13.86 10.59
CA SER A 73 16.45 -13.99 12.01
C SER A 73 16.78 -12.66 12.68
N SER A 74 16.92 -11.56 11.92
CA SER A 74 17.19 -10.25 12.51
C SER A 74 15.99 -9.78 13.35
N PRO A 75 16.21 -9.33 14.60
CA PRO A 75 15.13 -8.78 15.44
C PRO A 75 14.51 -7.49 14.87
N HIS A 76 15.16 -6.87 13.89
CA HIS A 76 14.72 -5.63 13.24
C HIS A 76 14.14 -5.87 11.84
N ALA A 77 14.00 -7.13 11.42
CA ALA A 77 13.44 -7.50 10.13
C ALA A 77 11.92 -7.23 10.07
N TYR A 78 11.50 -6.56 8.99
CA TYR A 78 10.12 -6.36 8.59
C TYR A 78 9.79 -7.23 7.39
N ALA A 79 8.71 -8.01 7.49
CA ALA A 79 8.23 -8.83 6.38
C ALA A 79 7.76 -7.98 5.19
N VAL A 80 8.26 -8.32 4.01
CA VAL A 80 7.83 -7.84 2.70
C VAL A 80 6.76 -8.78 2.16
N ARG A 81 5.50 -8.36 2.24
CA ARG A 81 4.37 -9.19 1.83
C ARG A 81 4.07 -9.01 0.36
N THR A 82 4.09 -10.11 -0.39
CA THR A 82 3.69 -10.20 -1.80
C THR A 82 2.42 -11.07 -1.86
N GLY A 83 1.26 -10.46 -2.12
CA GLY A 83 -0.01 -11.20 -2.02
C GLY A 83 -1.23 -10.39 -2.44
N SER A 84 -1.90 -10.83 -3.50
CA SER A 84 -2.91 -10.07 -4.22
C SER A 84 -4.28 -10.02 -3.51
N LYS A 85 -4.60 -8.86 -2.93
CA LYS A 85 -5.94 -8.23 -3.02
C LYS A 85 -5.90 -6.88 -3.75
N ARG A 86 -4.70 -6.33 -4.00
CA ARG A 86 -4.47 -4.98 -4.55
C ARG A 86 -3.86 -4.97 -5.96
N GLY A 87 -3.74 -6.13 -6.59
CA GLY A 87 -3.19 -6.32 -7.93
C GLY A 87 -1.88 -7.13 -7.94
N PRO A 88 -1.47 -7.65 -9.10
CA PRO A 88 -0.23 -8.39 -9.25
C PRO A 88 0.99 -7.47 -9.06
N GLY A 89 2.00 -7.96 -8.34
CA GLY A 89 3.35 -7.37 -8.31
C GLY A 89 3.55 -6.15 -7.40
N GLN A 90 2.72 -5.98 -6.36
CA GLN A 90 2.97 -4.98 -5.31
C GLN A 90 3.49 -5.65 -4.04
N ALA A 91 4.67 -5.23 -3.59
CA ALA A 91 5.25 -5.65 -2.32
C ALA A 91 4.89 -4.63 -1.23
N ILE A 92 4.57 -5.10 -0.02
CA ILE A 92 4.06 -4.24 1.06
C ILE A 92 4.87 -4.46 2.34
N VAL A 93 5.25 -3.37 3.00
CA VAL A 93 5.91 -3.37 4.32
C VAL A 93 5.07 -2.54 5.29
N SER A 94 4.79 -3.10 6.47
CA SER A 94 4.04 -2.41 7.52
C SER A 94 5.00 -1.57 8.37
N ALA A 95 5.15 -0.29 8.01
CA ALA A 95 6.12 0.62 8.62
C ALA A 95 5.49 1.65 9.57
N THR A 96 4.30 1.38 10.11
CA THR A 96 3.55 2.33 10.95
C THR A 96 4.39 2.85 12.13
N ALA A 97 4.98 1.96 12.92
CA ALA A 97 5.81 2.35 14.06
C ALA A 97 7.04 3.17 13.62
N PHE A 98 7.69 2.78 12.52
CA PHE A 98 8.84 3.49 11.95
C PHE A 98 8.47 4.92 11.55
N THR A 99 7.40 5.09 10.77
CA THR A 99 6.96 6.41 10.31
C THR A 99 6.51 7.32 11.46
N GLN A 100 5.89 6.76 12.50
CA GLN A 100 5.52 7.51 13.70
C GLN A 100 6.75 7.93 14.50
N HIS A 101 7.69 7.00 14.71
CA HIS A 101 8.91 7.26 15.48
C HIS A 101 9.75 8.40 14.90
N TYR A 102 9.90 8.43 13.57
CA TYR A 102 10.69 9.45 12.88
C TYR A 102 9.87 10.66 12.40
N GLY A 103 8.58 10.76 12.77
CA GLY A 103 7.74 11.91 12.41
C GLY A 103 7.50 12.09 10.91
N ILE A 104 7.51 11.00 10.13
CA ILE A 104 7.26 11.04 8.69
C ILE A 104 5.78 11.38 8.44
N ASP A 105 5.51 12.41 7.64
CA ASP A 105 4.14 12.80 7.29
C ASP A 105 3.46 11.71 6.46
N THR A 106 2.43 11.09 7.05
CA THR A 106 1.59 10.08 6.41
C THR A 106 0.12 10.50 6.34
N THR A 107 -0.16 11.82 6.39
CA THR A 107 -1.53 12.37 6.27
C THR A 107 -2.12 12.13 4.87
N ALA A 108 -1.27 12.15 3.85
CA ALA A 108 -1.60 11.83 2.46
C ALA A 108 -0.81 10.63 1.94
N THR A 109 -1.39 9.89 1.00
CA THR A 109 -0.63 8.88 0.25
C THR A 109 0.22 9.61 -0.78
N ARG A 110 1.52 9.37 -0.76
CA ARG A 110 2.49 10.02 -1.64
C ARG A 110 3.42 8.97 -2.28
N ARG A 111 3.88 9.23 -3.50
CA ARG A 111 4.79 8.38 -4.26
C ARG A 111 6.08 9.11 -4.60
N TRP A 112 7.18 8.40 -4.43
CA TRP A 112 8.53 8.84 -4.75
C TRP A 112 9.16 7.93 -5.80
N LYS A 113 10.07 8.50 -6.58
CA LYS A 113 11.07 7.76 -7.34
C LYS A 113 12.22 7.44 -6.37
N PRO A 114 12.50 6.16 -6.08
CA PRO A 114 13.62 5.80 -5.22
C PRO A 114 14.94 5.87 -5.98
N PHE A 115 16.03 5.81 -5.23
CA PHE A 115 17.39 5.57 -5.74
C PHE A 115 18.06 4.47 -4.93
N VAL A 116 19.14 3.89 -5.46
CA VAL A 116 19.91 2.86 -4.77
C VAL A 116 21.22 3.46 -4.29
N GLU A 117 21.55 3.25 -3.02
CA GLU A 117 22.81 3.65 -2.39
C GLU A 117 23.26 2.49 -1.49
N ASP A 118 24.47 1.98 -1.70
CA ASP A 118 25.05 0.87 -0.91
C ASP A 118 24.14 -0.37 -0.73
N GLY A 119 23.43 -0.75 -1.81
CA GLY A 119 22.52 -1.90 -1.80
C GLY A 119 21.19 -1.65 -1.05
N MET A 120 20.93 -0.43 -0.63
CA MET A 120 19.69 0.00 0.00
C MET A 120 18.80 0.75 -0.99
N LEU A 121 17.49 0.56 -0.88
CA LEU A 121 16.51 1.33 -1.62
C LEU A 121 16.12 2.57 -0.83
N CYS A 122 16.58 3.73 -1.27
CA CYS A 122 16.46 5.00 -0.57
C CYS A 122 15.34 5.88 -1.13
N VAL A 123 14.72 6.65 -0.24
CA VAL A 123 13.73 7.68 -0.53
C VAL A 123 14.14 8.95 0.17
N ASP A 124 14.39 9.99 -0.63
CA ASP A 124 14.61 11.35 -0.14
C ASP A 124 13.25 11.97 0.25
N LEU A 125 13.06 12.22 1.55
CA LEU A 125 11.82 12.79 2.08
C LEU A 125 11.85 14.33 2.12
N THR A 126 12.98 14.96 1.78
CA THR A 126 13.05 16.42 1.58
C THR A 126 12.36 16.82 0.28
N VAL A 127 12.35 15.93 -0.71
CA VAL A 127 11.61 16.10 -1.95
C VAL A 127 10.15 15.72 -1.74
N GLU A 128 9.24 16.63 -2.08
CA GLU A 128 7.82 16.37 -1.94
C GLU A 128 7.38 15.22 -2.87
N GLY A 129 6.80 14.17 -2.30
CA GLY A 129 6.26 13.04 -3.05
C GLY A 129 4.98 13.41 -3.79
N VAL A 130 4.76 12.78 -4.95
CA VAL A 130 3.57 12.96 -5.77
C VAL A 130 2.35 12.41 -5.03
N VAL A 131 1.38 13.27 -4.72
CA VAL A 131 0.14 12.87 -4.04
C VAL A 131 -0.65 11.91 -4.92
N ILE A 132 -1.03 10.76 -4.35
CA ILE A 132 -1.92 9.80 -4.98
C ILE A 132 -3.31 9.95 -4.37
N THR A 133 -4.23 10.54 -5.12
CA THR A 133 -5.65 10.50 -4.82
C THR A 133 -6.24 9.20 -5.37
N GLY A 134 -6.97 8.48 -4.52
CA GLY A 134 -7.74 7.32 -4.96
C GLY A 134 -9.07 7.77 -5.54
N ASN A 135 -9.47 7.27 -6.71
CA ASN A 135 -10.80 7.51 -7.28
C ASN A 135 -11.90 6.69 -6.58
N ARG A 136 -11.82 6.52 -5.25
CA ARG A 136 -12.74 5.68 -4.47
C ARG A 136 -13.48 6.52 -3.45
N THR A 137 -14.67 6.98 -3.82
CA THR A 137 -15.77 7.21 -2.89
C THR A 137 -16.12 5.87 -2.27
N LYS A 138 -15.53 5.54 -1.12
CA LYS A 138 -16.12 4.52 -0.25
C LYS A 138 -17.10 5.29 0.63
N VAL A 139 -18.38 5.20 0.30
CA VAL A 139 -19.48 5.60 1.18
C VAL A 139 -19.21 4.95 2.53
N ALA A 140 -18.90 5.76 3.53
CA ALA A 140 -18.81 5.32 4.91
C ALA A 140 -20.25 5.16 5.40
N THR A 141 -20.72 3.92 5.51
CA THR A 141 -21.87 3.64 6.36
C THR A 141 -21.42 3.88 7.80
N VAL A 142 -21.90 4.97 8.39
CA VAL A 142 -21.79 5.27 9.81
C VAL A 142 -22.63 4.23 10.54
N ALA A 143 -22.00 3.42 11.40
CA ALA A 143 -22.70 2.69 12.44
C ALA A 143 -22.81 3.64 13.63
N GLU A 144 -24.03 4.04 13.97
CA GLU A 144 -24.37 4.75 15.19
C GLU A 144 -24.20 3.82 16.42
N PRO A 145 -23.89 4.38 17.60
CA PRO A 145 -23.67 3.63 18.83
C PRO A 145 -25.03 3.27 19.47
N GLU A 146 -25.21 2.00 19.82
CA GLU A 146 -26.33 1.58 20.66
C GLU A 146 -25.98 1.81 22.14
N GLU A 147 -26.66 2.80 22.72
CA GLU A 147 -26.77 2.99 24.16
C GLU A 147 -27.76 1.98 24.75
N ALA A 148 -27.28 1.28 25.79
CA ALA A 148 -27.96 0.86 27.02
C ALA A 148 -29.45 0.45 26.97
N ASP A 149 -29.71 -0.83 27.25
CA ASP A 149 -30.87 -1.21 28.05
C ASP A 149 -30.48 -2.24 29.12
N ASP A 150 -30.58 -1.79 30.37
CA ASP A 150 -30.34 -2.50 31.61
C ASP A 150 -31.67 -3.13 32.06
N ILE A 151 -31.80 -4.46 31.98
CA ILE A 151 -32.98 -5.19 32.47
C ILE A 151 -32.55 -6.32 33.40
N LEU A 152 -32.59 -6.03 34.69
CA LEU A 152 -32.60 -6.99 35.78
C LEU A 152 -33.74 -6.60 36.74
N ALA A 153 -34.92 -7.20 36.53
CA ALA A 153 -35.99 -7.22 37.52
C ALA A 153 -36.85 -8.48 37.40
N GLU A 154 -36.65 -9.35 38.39
CA GLU A 154 -37.67 -10.08 39.14
C GLU A 154 -38.57 -11.11 38.45
N ALA A 155 -38.32 -12.37 38.79
CA ALA A 155 -39.22 -13.51 38.57
C ALA A 155 -40.42 -13.45 39.53
N PRO A 156 -41.58 -13.98 39.09
CA PRO A 156 -42.47 -14.67 40.02
C PRO A 156 -42.71 -16.13 39.62
N ALA A 157 -42.72 -16.95 40.67
CA ALA A 157 -42.94 -18.39 40.66
C ALA A 157 -44.37 -18.79 40.30
N SER A 158 -44.50 -19.98 39.69
CA SER A 158 -45.61 -20.96 39.78
C SER A 158 -45.32 -22.04 38.75
N ASP A 159 -45.69 -23.30 38.87
CA ASP A 159 -46.05 -24.22 39.94
C ASP A 159 -45.88 -25.60 39.25
N SER A 160 -45.54 -26.64 39.99
CA SER A 160 -45.46 -28.04 39.48
C SER A 160 -46.88 -28.52 39.06
N PRO A 161 -47.14 -29.67 38.41
CA PRO A 161 -46.33 -30.91 38.39
C PRO A 161 -46.38 -31.73 37.06
N THR A 162 -45.43 -32.65 36.84
CA THR A 162 -45.76 -33.92 36.17
C THR A 162 -44.81 -35.01 36.66
N ASP A 163 -45.34 -35.84 37.56
CA ASP A 163 -44.89 -37.21 37.80
C ASP A 163 -45.09 -38.01 36.50
N HIS A 164 -44.05 -38.67 36.00
CA HIS A 164 -44.17 -39.98 35.35
C HIS A 164 -42.84 -40.74 35.50
N SER A 165 -42.93 -41.76 36.34
CA SER A 165 -42.01 -42.88 36.52
C SER A 165 -41.51 -43.49 35.21
N ALA A 166 -40.21 -43.82 35.16
CA ALA A 166 -39.68 -45.15 34.80
C ALA A 166 -38.17 -45.08 34.53
N ASP A 167 -37.34 -45.75 35.34
CA ASP A 167 -36.42 -46.74 34.78
C ASP A 167 -35.84 -47.71 35.83
N HIS A 168 -35.72 -48.96 35.38
CA HIS A 168 -34.77 -50.01 35.77
C HIS A 168 -34.79 -50.62 37.20
N ALA A 169 -35.42 -51.79 37.30
CA ALA A 169 -34.72 -53.06 37.58
C ALA A 169 -35.54 -54.25 37.04
#